data_AF-A0A0Q9WHD4-F1
#
_entry.id   AF-A0A0Q9WHD4-F1
#
_cell.length_a   1.000
_cell.length_b   1.000
_cell.length_c   1.000
_cell.angle_alpha   90.00
_cell.angle_beta   90.00
_cell.angle_gamma   90.00
#
_symmetry.space_group_name_H-M   'P 1'
#
loop_
_entity.id
_entity.type
_entity.pdbx_description
1 polymer ?
#
loop_
_entity_poly.entity_id
_entity_poly.type
_entity_poly.pdbx_seq_one_letter_code
_entity_poly.pdbx_strand_id
1 'polypeptide(L)'
;MGSILRHFSSHYFQDASNFKFTNVVCDSHNKSWIVFHECRLRVVQRNNITVNLNATLLHPVTVLHINTQILKKANGYKPWLVNVTIDFCAYLRRRNNPTINLVFGLIRTVSNLYHHCPFQVGCHL
;
A
#
# COMPACT_ATOMS: atom_id res chain seq x y z
N MET A 1 24.69 -7.62 -22.23
CA MET A 1 25.34 -8.15 -21.01
C MET A 1 24.85 -7.34 -19.82
N GLY A 2 24.29 -8.01 -18.80
CA GLY A 2 23.91 -7.39 -17.52
C GLY A 2 22.45 -7.58 -17.09
N SER A 3 21.94 -8.80 -17.16
CA SER A 3 20.67 -9.18 -16.53
C SER A 3 20.80 -9.15 -15.01
N ILE A 4 20.03 -8.30 -14.32
CA ILE A 4 19.74 -8.49 -12.88
C ILE A 4 18.23 -8.67 -12.74
N LEU A 5 17.81 -9.92 -12.97
CA LEU A 5 16.60 -10.49 -12.39
C LEU A 5 16.79 -10.43 -10.87
N ARG A 6 16.17 -9.44 -10.19
CA ARG A 6 16.01 -9.53 -8.74
C ARG A 6 14.92 -10.55 -8.45
N HIS A 7 15.32 -11.83 -8.40
CA HIS A 7 14.61 -12.84 -7.64
C HIS A 7 14.44 -12.34 -6.21
N PHE A 8 13.20 -12.17 -5.76
CA PHE A 8 12.87 -12.05 -4.35
C PHE A 8 13.16 -13.40 -3.69
N SER A 9 14.37 -13.59 -3.16
CA SER A 9 14.60 -14.58 -2.12
C SER A 9 14.14 -13.95 -0.80
N SER A 10 12.96 -14.36 -0.35
CA SER A 10 12.46 -14.11 0.99
C SER A 10 13.43 -14.75 2.00
N HIS A 11 14.24 -13.94 2.69
CA HIS A 11 14.96 -14.41 3.86
C HIS A 11 14.49 -13.68 5.13
N TYR A 12 14.04 -14.51 6.07
CA TYR A 12 13.79 -14.30 7.50
C TYR A 12 12.41 -13.76 7.97
N PHE A 13 11.40 -14.64 7.92
CA PHE A 13 10.39 -14.79 8.97
C PHE A 13 10.03 -16.29 9.05
N GLN A 14 10.43 -16.99 10.12
CA GLN A 14 10.35 -18.46 10.23
C GLN A 14 8.95 -19.02 10.55
N ASP A 15 7.92 -18.20 10.56
CA ASP A 15 6.51 -18.63 10.47
C ASP A 15 5.77 -17.67 9.54
N ALA A 16 6.11 -17.71 8.25
CA ALA A 16 5.51 -16.82 7.26
C ALA A 16 4.03 -17.20 7.06
N SER A 17 3.14 -16.42 7.66
CA SER A 17 1.75 -16.37 7.24
C SER A 17 1.73 -16.08 5.73
N ASN A 18 1.28 -17.05 4.93
CA ASN A 18 1.19 -16.90 3.49
C ASN A 18 0.04 -15.94 3.16
N PHE A 19 0.35 -14.65 3.01
CA PHE A 19 -0.61 -13.65 2.55
C PHE A 19 -0.76 -13.76 1.02
N LYS A 20 -1.95 -14.18 0.58
CA LYS A 20 -2.30 -14.25 -0.84
C LYS A 20 -3.44 -13.29 -1.13
N PHE A 21 -3.17 -12.28 -1.96
CA PHE A 21 -4.23 -11.41 -2.48
C PHE A 21 -5.06 -12.18 -3.52
N THR A 22 -6.37 -12.18 -3.34
CA THR A 22 -7.32 -12.84 -4.26
C THR A 22 -8.16 -11.83 -5.05
N ASN A 23 -8.32 -10.63 -4.53
CA ASN A 23 -9.05 -9.55 -5.17
C ASN A 23 -8.45 -8.18 -4.79
N VAL A 24 -8.55 -7.21 -5.70
CA VAL A 24 -8.22 -5.80 -5.45
C VAL A 24 -9.29 -4.94 -6.13
N VAL A 25 -9.80 -3.95 -5.41
CA VAL A 25 -10.73 -2.94 -5.92
C VAL A 25 -10.17 -1.60 -5.53
N CYS A 26 -10.04 -0.69 -6.49
CA CYS A 26 -9.61 0.69 -6.26
C CYS A 26 -10.68 1.62 -6.81
N ASP A 27 -11.35 2.31 -5.90
CA ASP A 27 -12.34 3.32 -6.22
C ASP A 27 -11.90 4.67 -5.67
N SER A 28 -12.20 5.72 -6.43
CA SER A 28 -12.01 7.10 -6.00
C SER A 28 -13.36 7.69 -5.61
N HIS A 29 -13.51 8.01 -4.32
CA HIS A 29 -14.69 8.74 -3.82
C HIS A 29 -14.77 10.16 -4.42
N ASN A 30 -13.63 10.77 -4.72
CA ASN A 30 -13.55 12.08 -5.34
C ASN A 30 -12.52 12.08 -6.47
N LYS A 31 -13.01 11.89 -7.70
CA LYS A 31 -12.19 11.82 -8.92
C LYS A 31 -11.45 13.12 -9.22
N SER A 32 -11.87 14.25 -8.64
CA SER A 32 -11.16 15.51 -8.77
C SER A 32 -9.90 15.56 -7.90
N TRP A 33 -9.74 14.65 -6.93
CA TRP A 33 -8.59 14.61 -6.03
C TRP A 33 -7.58 13.53 -6.37
N ILE A 34 -8.07 12.31 -6.62
CA ILE A 34 -7.24 11.15 -6.94
C ILE A 34 -7.85 10.34 -8.07
N VAL A 35 -7.01 9.94 -9.02
CA VAL A 35 -7.39 9.08 -10.14
C VAL A 35 -6.52 7.83 -10.10
N PHE A 36 -7.15 6.66 -10.12
CA PHE A 36 -6.46 5.38 -10.26
C PHE A 36 -6.37 5.04 -11.75
N HIS A 37 -5.15 4.95 -12.28
CA HIS A 37 -4.88 4.59 -13.66
C HIS A 37 -4.71 3.07 -13.84
N GLU A 38 -4.12 2.41 -12.85
CA GLU A 38 -3.94 0.96 -12.83
C GLU A 38 -4.32 0.42 -11.44
N CYS A 39 -5.19 -0.58 -11.42
CA CYS A 39 -5.53 -1.33 -10.22
C CYS A 39 -5.81 -2.77 -10.64
N ARG A 40 -4.78 -3.62 -10.61
CA ARG A 40 -4.94 -5.02 -11.04
C ARG A 40 -4.08 -5.97 -10.23
N LEU A 41 -4.59 -7.18 -10.08
CA LEU A 41 -3.80 -8.32 -9.64
C LEU A 41 -3.20 -9.02 -10.87
N ARG A 42 -1.90 -9.30 -10.81
CA ARG A 42 -1.17 -10.04 -11.84
C ARG A 42 -0.53 -11.27 -11.21
N VAL A 43 -0.82 -12.45 -11.76
CA VAL A 43 -0.13 -13.69 -11.37
C VAL A 43 1.16 -13.77 -12.19
N VAL A 44 2.31 -13.68 -11.52
CA VAL A 44 3.62 -13.80 -12.18
C VAL A 44 4.01 -15.26 -12.29
N GLN A 45 3.80 -16.05 -11.22
CA GLN A 45 4.02 -17.50 -11.16
C GLN A 45 3.02 -18.14 -10.16
N ARG A 46 2.97 -19.48 -10.09
CA ARG A 46 2.16 -20.17 -9.05
C ARG A 46 2.56 -19.66 -7.66
N ASN A 47 1.58 -19.24 -6.88
CA ASN A 47 1.75 -18.62 -5.55
C ASN A 47 2.56 -17.30 -5.52
N ASN A 48 2.85 -16.70 -6.68
CA ASN A 48 3.46 -15.38 -6.78
C ASN A 48 2.47 -14.43 -7.47
N ILE A 49 1.76 -13.66 -6.66
CA ILE A 49 0.77 -12.67 -7.09
C ILE A 49 1.32 -11.28 -6.78
N THR A 50 1.29 -10.40 -7.78
CA THR A 50 1.69 -9.01 -7.67
C THR A 50 0.47 -8.12 -7.79
N VAL A 51 0.40 -7.09 -6.97
CA VAL A 51 -0.61 -6.03 -7.06
C VAL A 51 0.05 -4.86 -7.80
N ASN A 52 -0.54 -4.43 -8.92
CA ASN A 52 -0.14 -3.23 -9.63
C ASN A 52 -1.12 -2.11 -9.29
N LEU A 53 -0.59 -1.05 -8.68
CA LEU A 53 -1.32 0.18 -8.37
C LEU A 53 -0.60 1.34 -9.04
N ASN A 54 -1.35 2.19 -9.71
CA ASN A 54 -0.90 3.47 -10.22
C ASN A 54 -2.00 4.49 -9.96
N ALA A 55 -1.71 5.46 -9.12
CA ALA A 55 -2.64 6.55 -8.83
C ALA A 55 -1.96 7.90 -8.98
N THR A 56 -2.74 8.92 -9.37
CA THR A 56 -2.27 10.30 -9.49
C THR A 56 -3.09 11.22 -8.63
N LEU A 57 -2.40 12.05 -7.85
CA LEU A 57 -3.00 13.15 -7.10
C LEU A 57 -3.16 14.38 -8.01
N LEU A 58 -4.36 14.92 -8.12
CA LEU A 58 -4.67 16.07 -8.97
C LEU A 58 -4.54 17.42 -8.25
N HIS A 59 -4.40 17.41 -6.93
CA HIS A 59 -4.26 18.59 -6.09
C HIS A 59 -3.09 18.41 -5.10
N PRO A 60 -2.44 19.50 -4.65
CA PRO A 60 -1.38 19.39 -3.68
C PRO A 60 -1.95 18.93 -2.34
N VAL A 61 -1.32 17.93 -1.72
CA VAL A 61 -1.77 17.36 -0.45
C VAL A 61 -0.72 17.62 0.63
N THR A 62 -1.09 18.45 1.61
CA THR A 62 -0.28 18.74 2.80
C THR A 62 -0.64 17.85 3.98
N VAL A 63 -1.88 17.36 4.02
CA VAL A 63 -2.44 16.47 5.05
C VAL A 63 -3.17 15.34 4.33
N LEU A 64 -2.73 14.11 4.52
CA LEU A 64 -3.30 12.93 3.85
C LEU A 64 -3.83 11.95 4.88
N HIS A 65 -5.14 11.99 5.13
CA HIS A 65 -5.79 11.06 6.04
C HIS A 65 -5.96 9.69 5.38
N ILE A 66 -5.33 8.66 5.96
CA ILE A 66 -5.48 7.27 5.55
C ILE A 66 -6.12 6.51 6.70
N ASN A 67 -7.32 5.98 6.45
CA ASN A 67 -7.91 4.97 7.32
C ASN A 67 -7.58 3.58 6.76
N THR A 68 -6.94 2.75 7.58
CA THR A 68 -6.61 1.38 7.25
C THR A 68 -7.36 0.45 8.18
N GLN A 69 -8.15 -0.45 7.60
CA GLN A 69 -8.90 -1.46 8.32
C GLN A 69 -8.63 -2.85 7.74
N ILE A 70 -8.31 -3.81 8.61
CA ILE A 70 -8.24 -5.22 8.26
C ILE A 70 -9.49 -5.89 8.83
N LEU A 71 -10.26 -6.53 7.96
CA LEU A 71 -11.46 -7.26 8.32
C LEU A 71 -11.22 -8.76 8.21
N LYS A 72 -11.66 -9.54 9.20
CA LYS A 72 -11.68 -11.00 9.14
C LYS A 72 -13.08 -11.48 8.82
N LYS A 73 -13.21 -12.33 7.80
CA LYS A 73 -14.47 -13.01 7.48
C LYS A 73 -14.70 -14.16 8.47
N ALA A 74 -15.80 -14.10 9.20
CA ALA A 74 -16.33 -15.15 10.07
C ALA A 74 -17.86 -15.19 9.86
N ASN A 75 -18.66 -15.09 10.94
CA ASN A 75 -20.10 -14.80 10.87
C ASN A 75 -20.31 -13.32 10.48
N GLY A 76 -19.96 -12.96 9.25
CA GLY A 76 -19.83 -11.59 8.76
C GLY A 76 -18.38 -11.08 8.76
N TYR A 77 -18.18 -9.88 8.22
CA TYR A 77 -16.89 -9.18 8.27
C TYR A 77 -16.77 -8.46 9.62
N LYS A 78 -15.76 -8.82 10.41
CA LYS A 78 -15.49 -8.19 11.71
C LYS A 78 -14.14 -7.46 11.68
N PRO A 79 -14.03 -6.25 12.26
CA PRO A 79 -12.74 -5.60 12.47
C PRO A 79 -11.76 -6.55 13.16
N TRP A 80 -10.55 -6.65 12.60
CA TRP A 80 -9.46 -7.41 13.18
C TRP A 80 -8.49 -6.46 13.90
N LEU A 81 -7.19 -6.76 13.87
CA LEU A 81 -6.14 -6.11 14.67
C LEU A 81 -5.84 -4.68 14.24
N VAL A 82 -6.18 -4.32 13.00
CA VAL A 82 -5.83 -3.00 12.44
C VAL A 82 -7.12 -2.27 12.08
N ASN A 83 -7.39 -1.19 12.81
CA ASN A 83 -8.35 -0.16 12.47
C ASN A 83 -7.78 1.17 12.96
N VAL A 84 -7.07 1.87 12.07
CA VAL A 84 -6.32 3.08 12.43
C VAL A 84 -6.50 4.13 11.35
N THR A 85 -6.70 5.37 11.78
CA THR A 85 -6.63 6.55 10.90
C THR A 85 -5.38 7.32 11.24
N ILE A 86 -4.59 7.68 10.23
CA ILE A 86 -3.40 8.50 10.40
C ILE A 86 -3.37 9.63 9.38
N ASP A 87 -2.71 10.73 9.72
CA ASP A 87 -2.17 11.65 8.73
C ASP A 87 -0.83 11.10 8.24
N PHE A 88 -0.83 10.60 7.00
CA PHE A 88 0.33 10.02 6.36
C PHE A 88 1.48 11.02 6.21
N CYS A 89 1.19 12.30 6.01
CA CYS A 89 2.23 13.33 5.92
C CYS A 89 2.90 13.58 7.26
N ALA A 90 2.13 13.64 8.36
CA ALA A 90 2.69 13.70 9.70
C ALA A 90 3.49 12.43 10.04
N TYR A 91 3.00 11.25 9.64
CA TYR A 91 3.68 9.97 9.84
C TYR A 91 5.04 9.89 9.10
N LEU A 92 5.12 10.40 7.87
CA LEU A 92 6.37 10.47 7.11
C LEU A 92 7.43 11.36 7.80
N ARG A 93 7.00 12.41 8.51
CA ARG A 93 7.88 13.26 9.33
C ARG A 93 8.31 12.58 10.63
N ARG A 94 7.37 11.91 11.31
CA ARG A 94 7.61 11.21 12.58
C ARG A 94 6.87 9.87 12.62
N ARG A 95 7.64 8.79 12.52
CA ARG A 95 7.17 7.40 12.59
C ARG A 95 6.76 7.00 14.01
N ASN A 96 5.63 7.51 14.48
CA ASN A 96 5.16 7.34 15.86
C ASN A 96 4.15 6.19 16.06
N ASN A 97 3.79 5.45 15.00
CA ASN A 97 2.81 4.37 15.06
C ASN A 97 3.44 3.02 14.65
N PRO A 98 3.64 2.08 15.59
CA PRO A 98 4.29 0.80 15.31
C PRO A 98 3.50 -0.09 14.32
N THR A 99 2.17 -0.05 14.38
CA THR A 99 1.30 -0.78 13.45
C THR A 99 1.48 -0.29 12.01
N ILE A 100 1.53 1.03 11.82
CA ILE A 100 1.79 1.62 10.50
C ILE A 100 3.24 1.38 10.07
N ASN A 101 4.21 1.41 11.00
CA ASN A 101 5.61 1.10 10.68
C ASN A 101 5.75 -0.29 10.04
N LEU A 102 5.03 -1.28 10.58
CA LEU A 102 5.00 -2.63 10.02
C LEU A 102 4.41 -2.62 8.60
N VAL A 103 3.21 -2.04 8.42
CA VAL A 103 2.52 -2.02 7.12
C VAL A 103 3.33 -1.25 6.07
N PHE A 104 3.81 -0.06 6.43
CA PHE A 104 4.61 0.77 5.54
C PHE A 104 5.96 0.14 5.21
N GLY A 105 6.56 -0.60 6.15
CA GLY A 105 7.81 -1.34 5.92
C GLY A 105 7.70 -2.38 4.80
N LEU A 106 6.53 -2.98 4.62
CA LEU A 106 6.26 -3.97 3.56
C LEU A 106 6.13 -3.33 2.18
N ILE A 107 5.57 -2.12 2.08
CA ILE A 107 5.27 -1.47 0.79
C ILE A 107 6.30 -0.43 0.37
N ARG A 108 7.09 0.14 1.31
CA ARG A 108 7.99 1.29 1.02
C ARG A 108 9.05 1.03 -0.05
N THR A 109 9.49 -0.22 -0.21
CA THR A 109 10.58 -0.58 -1.14
C THR A 109 10.07 -0.83 -2.56
N VAL A 110 8.76 -0.97 -2.73
CA VAL A 110 8.09 -1.31 -4.00
C VAL A 110 7.11 -0.22 -4.45
N SER A 111 6.97 0.86 -3.69
CA SER A 111 6.06 1.97 -3.97
C SER A 111 6.81 3.30 -4.00
N ASN A 112 6.25 4.28 -4.73
CA ASN A 112 6.80 5.64 -4.81
C ASN A 112 6.29 6.55 -3.69
N LEU A 113 5.64 5.99 -2.67
CA LEU A 113 5.03 6.72 -1.55
C LEU A 113 6.05 7.32 -0.57
N TYR A 114 7.31 6.87 -0.63
CA TYR A 114 8.36 7.35 0.27
C TYR A 114 9.03 8.62 -0.30
N HIS A 115 8.37 9.75 -0.13
CA HIS A 115 8.96 11.06 -0.37
C HIS A 115 8.54 12.04 0.73
N HIS A 116 9.12 13.24 0.72
CA HIS A 116 8.73 14.28 1.67
C HIS A 116 7.39 14.89 1.28
N CYS A 117 6.50 15.08 2.24
CA CYS A 117 5.32 15.93 2.03
C CYS A 117 5.72 17.41 1.97
N PRO A 118 5.00 18.26 1.19
CA PRO A 118 3.70 17.99 0.55
C PRO A 118 3.78 17.16 -0.74
N PHE A 119 2.74 16.38 -1.00
CA PHE A 119 2.56 15.77 -2.33
C PHE A 119 2.19 16.89 -3.32
N GLN A 120 2.93 16.98 -4.42
CA GLN A 120 2.65 17.96 -5.48
C GLN A 120 1.55 17.43 -6.42
N VAL A 121 0.98 18.35 -7.21
CA VAL A 121 0.06 18.00 -8.30
C VAL A 121 0.78 17.08 -9.28
N GLY A 122 0.12 16.01 -9.72
CA GLY A 122 0.69 15.04 -10.64
C GLY A 122 1.61 14.01 -9.98
N CYS A 123 1.66 13.95 -8.65
CA CYS A 123 2.44 12.91 -7.97
C CYS A 123 1.84 11.53 -8.28
N HIS A 124 2.68 10.65 -8.84
CA HIS A 124 2.35 9.27 -9.18
C HIS A 124 2.71 8.34 -8.01
N LEU A 125 1.70 7.62 -7.51
CA LEU A 125 1.76 6.71 -6.37
C LEU A 125 1.73 5.25 -6.82
#